data_AF-U5MWC5-F1
#
_entry.id   AF-U5MWC5-F1
#
_cell.length_a   1.000
_cell.length_b   1.000
_cell.length_c   1.000
_cell.angle_alpha   90.00
_cell.angle_beta   90.00
_cell.angle_gamma   90.00
#
_symmetry.space_group_name_H-M   'P 1'
#
loop_
_entity.id
_entity.type
_entity.pdbx_description
1 polymer ?
#
loop_
_entity_poly.entity_id
_entity_poly.type
_entity_poly.pdbx_seq_one_letter_code
_entity_poly.pdbx_strand_id
1 'polypeptide(L)'
;MKNNNVKMNEIKNKLGVEKLNELSEMLNKVGIFNLPATNEVTKKYGILLECSCCGELYCLKSYNYNELMSVNLKEEVYNLMINEEMILH
;
A
#
# COMPACT_ATOMS: atom_id res chain seq x y z
N MET A 1 -26.48 1.31 -20.38
CA MET A 1 -25.55 0.30 -19.83
C MET A 1 -24.27 0.94 -19.22
N LYS A 2 -24.36 2.07 -18.49
CA LYS A 2 -23.20 2.74 -17.87
C LYS A 2 -23.00 2.42 -16.37
N ASN A 3 -24.03 1.93 -15.67
CA ASN A 3 -23.99 1.69 -14.22
C ASN A 3 -23.12 0.50 -13.80
N ASN A 4 -22.94 -0.51 -14.67
CA ASN A 4 -22.22 -1.73 -14.27
C ASN A 4 -20.71 -1.49 -14.16
N ASN A 5 -20.14 -0.63 -15.02
CA ASN A 5 -18.71 -0.33 -15.00
C ASN A 5 -18.32 0.53 -13.80
N VAL A 6 -19.19 1.46 -13.39
CA VAL A 6 -18.97 2.30 -12.19
C VAL A 6 -18.95 1.42 -10.93
N LYS A 7 -19.96 0.56 -10.76
CA LYS A 7 -20.02 -0.37 -9.63
C LYS A 7 -18.84 -1.33 -9.58
N MET A 8 -18.39 -1.83 -10.74
CA MET A 8 -17.23 -2.72 -10.80
C MET A 8 -15.93 -2.01 -10.39
N ASN A 9 -15.75 -0.75 -10.80
CA ASN A 9 -14.58 0.03 -10.42
C ASN A 9 -14.58 0.38 -8.93
N GLU A 10 -15.74 0.64 -8.34
CA GLU A 10 -15.89 0.84 -6.89
C GLU A 10 -15.52 -0.41 -6.10
N ILE A 11 -15.97 -1.59 -6.56
CA ILE A 11 -15.61 -2.88 -5.95
C ILE A 11 -14.11 -3.13 -6.02
N LYS A 12 -13.50 -2.94 -7.20
CA LYS A 12 -12.04 -3.06 -7.36
C LYS A 12 -11.30 -2.10 -6.43
N ASN A 13 -11.76 -0.85 -6.33
CA ASN A 13 -11.13 0.12 -5.45
C ASN A 13 -11.17 -0.34 -4.00
N LYS A 14 -12.34 -0.78 -3.54
CA LYS A 14 -12.54 -1.28 -2.17
C LYS A 14 -11.63 -2.47 -1.84
N LEU A 15 -11.57 -3.47 -2.72
CA LEU A 15 -10.70 -4.64 -2.53
C LEU A 15 -9.21 -4.25 -2.49
N GLY A 16 -8.81 -3.29 -3.33
CA GLY A 16 -7.44 -2.77 -3.30
C GLY A 16 -7.11 -2.07 -1.98
N VAL A 17 -8.01 -1.22 -1.48
CA VAL A 17 -7.83 -0.56 -0.18
C VAL A 17 -7.77 -1.58 0.95
N GLU A 18 -8.65 -2.58 0.97
CA GLU A 18 -8.65 -3.65 1.98
C GLU A 18 -7.32 -4.40 2.01
N LYS A 19 -6.82 -4.85 0.85
CA LYS A 19 -5.53 -5.55 0.78
C LYS A 19 -4.34 -4.65 1.15
N LEU A 20 -4.40 -3.36 0.82
CA LEU A 20 -3.37 -2.40 1.22
C LEU A 20 -3.36 -2.19 2.75
N ASN A 21 -4.53 -2.14 3.38
CA ASN A 21 -4.65 -2.04 4.83
C ASN A 21 -4.09 -3.29 5.51
N GLU A 22 -4.39 -4.49 4.99
CA GLU A 22 -3.80 -5.75 5.51
C GLU A 22 -2.27 -5.73 5.43
N LEU A 23 -1.70 -5.27 4.30
CA LEU A 23 -0.26 -5.12 4.15
C LEU A 23 0.32 -4.17 5.23
N SER A 24 -0.33 -3.03 5.43
CA SER A 24 0.08 -2.05 6.45
C SER A 24 -0.02 -2.61 7.87
N GLU A 25 -1.07 -3.33 8.21
CA GLU A 25 -1.19 -3.98 9.52
C GLU A 25 -0.09 -5.02 9.75
N MET A 26 0.33 -5.75 8.72
CA MET A 26 1.43 -6.70 8.83
C MET A 26 2.79 -6.00 9.00
N LEU A 27 3.04 -4.91 8.29
CA LEU A 27 4.24 -4.07 8.45
C LEU A 27 4.34 -3.51 9.87
N ASN A 28 3.23 -3.00 10.41
CA ASN A 28 3.17 -2.50 11.78
C ASN A 28 3.55 -3.57 12.82
N LYS A 29 3.17 -4.84 12.60
CA LYS A 29 3.51 -5.96 13.50
C LYS A 29 5.01 -6.31 13.50
N VAL A 30 5.74 -5.95 12.46
CA VAL A 30 7.18 -6.14 12.35
C VAL A 30 7.97 -4.85 12.62
N GLY A 31 7.31 -3.83 13.18
CA GLY A 31 7.95 -2.59 13.62
C GLY A 31 8.05 -1.50 12.55
N ILE A 32 7.51 -1.72 11.35
CA ILE A 32 7.49 -0.71 10.28
C ILE A 32 6.19 0.07 10.39
N PHE A 33 6.29 1.27 10.96
CA PHE A 33 5.15 2.18 11.08
C PHE A 33 4.89 2.88 9.76
N ASN A 34 3.72 2.59 9.18
CA ASN A 34 3.36 3.06 7.86
C ASN A 34 1.88 3.46 7.80
N LEU A 35 1.54 4.27 6.81
CA LEU A 35 0.16 4.62 6.47
C LEU A 35 -0.20 4.07 5.09
N PRO A 36 -1.35 3.40 4.93
CA PRO A 36 -1.88 3.07 3.62
C PRO A 36 -2.40 4.36 2.96
N ALA A 37 -2.11 4.54 1.67
CA ALA A 37 -2.58 5.67 0.89
C ALA A 37 -3.18 5.21 -0.43
N THR A 38 -4.18 5.94 -0.93
CA THR A 38 -4.74 5.70 -2.26
C THR A 38 -4.84 7.02 -3.01
N ASN A 39 -4.35 7.06 -4.23
CA ASN A 39 -4.60 8.18 -5.13
C ASN A 39 -5.93 7.92 -5.85
N GLU A 40 -6.99 8.65 -5.48
CA GLU A 40 -8.33 8.38 -5.99
C GLU A 40 -8.50 8.65 -7.50
N VAL A 41 -7.64 9.48 -8.08
CA VAL A 41 -7.67 9.82 -9.51
C VAL A 41 -7.05 8.70 -10.34
N THR A 42 -5.88 8.22 -9.93
CA THR A 42 -5.10 7.20 -10.66
C THR A 42 -5.38 5.78 -10.18
N LYS A 43 -6.13 5.62 -9.08
CA LYS A 43 -6.40 4.35 -8.39
C LYS A 43 -5.11 3.57 -8.10
N LYS A 44 -4.05 4.30 -7.74
CA LYS A 44 -2.80 3.74 -7.24
C LYS A 44 -2.84 3.62 -5.73
N TYR A 45 -2.34 2.50 -5.23
CA TYR A 45 -2.27 2.16 -3.82
C TYR A 45 -0.84 2.33 -3.34
N GLY A 46 -0.62 3.02 -2.24
CA GLY A 46 0.71 3.38 -1.75
C GLY A 46 0.91 2.98 -0.29
N ILE A 47 2.13 2.60 0.04
CA ILE A 47 2.63 2.50 1.41
C ILE A 47 3.43 3.76 1.68
N LEU A 48 2.96 4.58 2.61
CA LEU A 48 3.68 5.76 3.07
C LEU A 48 4.40 5.42 4.37
N LEU A 49 5.64 5.87 4.48
CA LEU A 49 6.39 5.84 5.73
C LEU A 49 6.50 7.26 6.27
N GLU A 50 6.40 7.38 7.58
CA GLU A 50 6.62 8.63 8.30
C GLU A 50 8.05 8.64 8.84
N CYS A 51 8.85 9.67 8.53
CA CYS A 51 10.15 9.78 9.17
C CYS A 51 9.95 10.03 10.66
N SER A 52 10.52 9.17 11.50
CA SER A 52 10.56 9.38 12.95
C SER A 52 11.30 10.67 13.35
N CYS A 53 12.18 11.17 12.47
CA CYS A 53 13.02 12.34 12.69
C CYS A 53 12.28 13.69 12.54
N CYS A 54 11.43 13.82 11.52
CA CYS A 54 10.82 15.08 11.10
C CYS A 54 9.30 14.99 10.86
N GLY A 55 8.71 13.79 10.94
CA GLY A 55 7.30 13.54 10.67
C GLY A 55 6.92 13.64 9.19
N GLU A 56 7.88 13.76 8.27
CA GLU A 56 7.59 13.83 6.84
C GLU A 56 7.15 12.47 6.30
N LEU A 57 6.11 12.48 5.47
CA LEU A 57 5.60 11.31 4.79
C LEU A 57 6.29 11.13 3.45
N TYR A 58 6.85 9.96 3.20
CA TYR A 58 7.38 9.59 1.89
C TYR A 58 6.76 8.28 1.39
N CYS A 59 6.61 8.19 0.07
CA CYS A 59 6.07 6.99 -0.56
C CYS A 59 7.17 5.93 -0.64
N LEU A 60 7.05 4.88 0.16
CA LEU A 60 7.96 3.74 0.11
C LEU A 60 7.73 2.92 -1.15
N LYS A 61 6.47 2.62 -1.45
CA LYS A 61 6.10 1.87 -2.66
C LYS A 61 4.68 2.18 -3.08
N SER A 62 4.44 2.10 -4.40
CA SER A 62 3.10 2.20 -4.97
C SER A 62 2.82 1.02 -5.91
N TYR A 63 1.55 0.65 -5.98
CA TYR A 63 1.01 -0.45 -6.76
C TYR A 63 -0.17 0.05 -7.58
N ASN A 64 -0.32 -0.47 -8.78
CA ASN A 64 -1.62 -0.52 -9.43
C ASN A 64 -2.46 -1.67 -8.85
N TYR A 65 -3.75 -1.72 -9.20
CA TYR A 65 -4.66 -2.74 -8.68
C TYR A 65 -4.18 -4.17 -8.95
N ASN A 66 -3.73 -4.48 -10.17
CA ASN A 66 -3.32 -5.83 -10.54
C ASN A 66 -2.04 -6.25 -9.82
N GLU A 67 -1.08 -5.33 -9.68
CA GLU A 67 0.12 -5.54 -8.88
C GLU A 67 -0.24 -5.87 -7.44
N LEU A 68 -1.04 -5.02 -6.78
CA LEU A 68 -1.44 -5.23 -5.39
C LEU A 68 -2.21 -6.54 -5.19
N MET A 69 -3.11 -6.88 -6.11
CA MET A 69 -3.85 -8.15 -6.03
C MET A 69 -2.94 -9.37 -6.21
N SER A 70 -1.85 -9.24 -6.96
CA SER A 70 -0.89 -10.32 -7.19
C SER A 70 0.15 -10.45 -6.07
N VAL A 71 0.30 -9.43 -5.22
CA VAL A 71 1.23 -9.46 -4.09
C VAL A 71 0.91 -10.60 -3.13
N ASN A 72 1.93 -11.38 -2.78
CA ASN A 72 1.92 -12.19 -1.57
C ASN A 72 2.29 -11.31 -0.37
N LEU A 73 1.34 -11.09 0.54
CA LEU A 73 1.54 -10.13 1.63
C LEU A 73 2.74 -10.48 2.53
N LYS A 74 2.98 -11.76 2.81
CA LYS A 74 4.10 -12.17 3.67
C LYS A 74 5.45 -11.87 3.02
N GLU A 75 5.56 -12.21 1.74
CA GLU A 75 6.77 -11.97 0.96
C GLU A 75 7.00 -10.47 0.77
N GLU A 76 5.96 -9.69 0.52
CA GLU A 76 6.10 -8.25 0.35
C GLU A 76 6.47 -7.55 1.65
N VAL A 77 5.94 -7.98 2.80
CA VAL A 77 6.41 -7.49 4.09
C VAL A 77 7.91 -7.71 4.23
N TYR A 78 8.39 -8.93 3.94
CA TYR A 78 9.82 -9.25 3.98
C TYR A 78 10.65 -8.37 3.02
N ASN A 79 10.17 -8.18 1.78
CA ASN A 79 10.84 -7.35 0.79
C ASN A 79 10.90 -5.87 1.22
N LEU A 80 9.82 -5.36 1.80
CA LEU A 80 9.76 -3.97 2.26
C LEU A 80 10.62 -3.73 3.50
N MET A 81 10.76 -4.71 4.39
CA MET A 81 11.70 -4.64 5.51
C MET A 81 13.15 -4.48 5.04
N ILE A 82 13.57 -5.30 4.07
CA ILE A 82 14.93 -5.21 3.52
C ILE A 82 15.17 -3.84 2.86
N ASN A 83 14.17 -3.31 2.15
CA ASN A 83 14.30 -2.02 1.50
C ASN A 83 14.38 -0.85 2.50
N GLU A 84 13.69 -0.93 3.63
CA GLU A 84 13.77 0.09 4.68
C GLU A 84 15.17 0.14 5.31
N GLU A 85 15.76 -1.02 5.62
CA GLU A 85 17.14 -1.10 6.13
C GLU A 85 18.15 -0.46 5.16
N MET A 86 17.90 -0.55 3.85
CA MET A 86 18.74 0.10 2.84
C MET A 86 18.56 1.62 2.74
N ILE A 87 17.43 2.17 3.18
CA ILE A 87 17.14 3.62 3.09
C ILE A 87 17.68 4.38 4.32
N LEU A 88 17.88 3.68 5.45
CA LEU A 88 18.36 4.25 6.71
C LEU A 88 19.89 4.18 6.92
N HIS A 89 20.64 3.65 5.95
CA HIS A 89 22.11 3.56 5.95
C HIS A 89 22.75 4.41 4.85
#